data_AF-A0A968P3R6-F1
#
_entry.id   AF-A0A968P3R6-F1
#
_cell.length_a   1.000
_cell.length_b   1.000
_cell.length_c   1.000
_cell.angle_alpha   90.00
_cell.angle_beta   90.00
_cell.angle_gamma   90.00
#
_symmetry.space_group_name_H-M   'P 1'
#
loop_
_entity.id
_entity.type
_entity.pdbx_description
1 polymer ?
#
loop_
_entity_poly.entity_id
_entity_poly.type
_entity_poly.pdbx_seq_one_letter_code
_entity_poly.pdbx_strand_id
1 'polypeptide(L)'
;MRDWFKKQNRLKSRTSPPDDLLPPVVDFDAIFIPDGPKAVGQIARMLPYQGVPNIRLLGTNVWNSSDLIRRGEKTVEKAIFIDTNLVNDDSFKNSRFFKEFQKVFGEEPGLFEAQGYEVGVLLRRLISDGERSRAGLAAALAELRQFQGVSGPMTMNSQKELLRPLTAFSISQGEIVAWTPALEAEKPTSAPPGGAKKSTRKQ
;
A
#
# COMPACT_ATOMS: atom_id res chain seq x y z
N MET A 1 -17.39 -61.29 6.56
CA MET A 1 -16.93 -59.96 7.06
C MET A 1 -15.42 -59.71 6.92
N ARG A 2 -14.60 -60.69 6.43
CA ARG A 2 -13.14 -60.53 6.23
C ARG A 2 -12.72 -60.22 4.79
N ASP A 3 -13.59 -60.46 3.80
CA ASP A 3 -13.26 -60.26 2.37
C ASP A 3 -13.59 -58.88 1.82
N TRP A 4 -14.25 -58.01 2.60
CA TRP A 4 -14.54 -56.63 2.21
C TRP A 4 -13.29 -55.74 2.27
N PHE A 5 -12.41 -55.99 3.25
CA PHE A 5 -11.19 -55.19 3.46
C PHE A 5 -10.06 -55.47 2.45
N LYS A 6 -10.09 -56.60 1.72
CA LYS A 6 -9.07 -56.93 0.71
C LYS A 6 -9.25 -56.18 -0.62
N LYS A 7 -10.41 -55.55 -0.84
CA LYS A 7 -10.72 -54.83 -2.08
C LYS A 7 -10.47 -53.32 -2.03
N GLN A 8 -10.05 -52.77 -0.90
CA GLN A 8 -9.66 -51.36 -0.84
C GLN A 8 -8.19 -51.21 -1.21
N ASN A 9 -7.98 -50.93 -2.49
CA ASN A 9 -6.69 -50.44 -2.99
C ASN A 9 -6.35 -49.19 -2.18
N ARG A 10 -5.24 -49.19 -1.45
CA ARG A 10 -4.75 -48.05 -0.66
C ARG A 10 -4.74 -46.81 -1.58
N LEU A 11 -5.70 -45.92 -1.39
CA LEU A 11 -5.67 -44.58 -1.97
C LEU A 11 -4.38 -43.94 -1.49
N LYS A 12 -3.36 -43.90 -2.36
CA LYS A 12 -2.15 -43.13 -2.11
C LYS A 12 -2.61 -41.69 -1.99
N SER A 13 -2.35 -41.09 -0.84
CA SER A 13 -2.73 -39.74 -0.39
C SER A 13 -2.16 -38.59 -1.25
N ARG A 14 -2.21 -38.69 -2.58
CA ARG A 14 -1.79 -37.67 -3.53
C ARG A 14 -2.67 -37.69 -4.79
N THR A 15 -3.98 -37.75 -4.62
CA THR A 15 -4.88 -37.23 -5.65
C THR A 15 -4.75 -35.72 -5.60
N SER A 16 -4.20 -35.14 -6.67
CA SER A 16 -4.38 -33.73 -6.98
C SER A 16 -5.86 -33.37 -6.83
N PRO A 17 -6.20 -32.11 -6.46
CA PRO A 17 -7.59 -31.67 -6.42
C PRO A 17 -8.30 -32.06 -7.73
N PRO A 18 -9.61 -32.38 -7.70
CA PRO A 18 -10.34 -32.77 -8.91
C PRO A 18 -10.11 -31.75 -10.02
N ASP A 19 -9.86 -32.22 -11.25
CA ASP A 19 -9.66 -31.41 -12.47
C ASP A 19 -10.90 -30.55 -12.86
N ASP A 20 -11.92 -30.49 -12.01
CA ASP A 20 -13.20 -29.78 -12.21
C ASP A 20 -13.19 -28.30 -11.76
N LEU A 21 -12.04 -27.79 -11.29
CA LEU A 21 -11.89 -26.35 -11.07
C LEU A 21 -11.41 -25.71 -12.36
N LEU A 22 -12.31 -25.04 -13.06
CA LEU A 22 -11.95 -24.18 -14.18
C LEU A 22 -10.83 -23.23 -13.74
N PRO A 23 -9.78 -23.03 -14.56
CA PRO A 23 -8.73 -22.08 -14.23
C PRO A 23 -9.36 -20.68 -14.02
N PRO A 24 -8.79 -19.86 -13.12
CA PRO A 24 -9.30 -18.52 -12.90
C PRO A 24 -9.23 -17.72 -14.20
N VAL A 25 -10.31 -17.00 -14.52
CA VAL A 25 -10.27 -15.99 -15.57
C VAL A 25 -9.55 -14.77 -15.01
N VAL A 26 -8.39 -14.43 -15.59
CA VAL A 26 -7.58 -13.28 -15.20
C VAL A 26 -7.50 -12.34 -16.41
N ASP A 27 -8.50 -11.47 -16.53
CA ASP A 27 -8.65 -10.46 -17.58
C ASP A 27 -8.41 -9.02 -17.06
N PHE A 28 -7.69 -8.91 -15.94
CA PHE A 28 -7.37 -7.67 -15.25
C PHE A 28 -5.88 -7.58 -14.92
N ASP A 29 -5.35 -6.36 -14.88
CA ASP A 29 -3.93 -6.09 -14.62
C ASP A 29 -3.60 -5.95 -13.13
N ALA A 30 -4.61 -5.61 -12.32
CA ALA A 30 -4.44 -5.34 -10.90
C ALA A 30 -5.71 -5.61 -10.08
N ILE A 31 -5.53 -5.81 -8.78
CA ILE A 31 -6.60 -5.95 -7.79
C ILE A 31 -6.48 -4.82 -6.77
N PHE A 32 -7.53 -4.01 -6.64
CA PHE A 32 -7.64 -3.02 -5.56
C PHE A 32 -8.29 -3.65 -4.32
N ILE A 33 -7.59 -3.60 -3.19
CA ILE A 33 -8.06 -4.19 -1.92
C ILE A 33 -8.14 -3.06 -0.87
N PRO A 34 -9.35 -2.51 -0.61
CA PRO A 34 -9.55 -1.42 0.34
C PRO A 34 -9.66 -1.91 1.79
N ASP A 35 -8.67 -2.69 2.24
CA ASP A 35 -8.63 -3.27 3.59
C ASP A 35 -7.21 -3.20 4.16
N GLY A 36 -7.05 -3.47 5.45
CA GLY A 36 -5.80 -3.35 6.16
C GLY A 36 -4.82 -4.52 5.92
N PRO A 37 -3.56 -4.38 6.39
CA PRO A 37 -2.48 -5.35 6.22
C PRO A 37 -2.82 -6.81 6.56
N LYS A 38 -3.73 -7.05 7.51
CA LYS A 38 -4.16 -8.40 7.90
C LYS A 38 -4.91 -9.11 6.77
N ALA A 39 -5.94 -8.46 6.22
CA ALA A 39 -6.74 -9.03 5.14
C ALA A 39 -5.89 -9.21 3.89
N VAL A 40 -5.10 -8.19 3.54
CA VAL A 40 -4.22 -8.21 2.36
C VAL A 40 -3.20 -9.32 2.44
N GLY A 41 -2.54 -9.49 3.59
CA GLY A 41 -1.60 -10.60 3.77
C GLY A 41 -2.25 -11.98 3.64
N GLN A 42 -3.55 -12.12 3.90
CA GLN A 42 -4.28 -13.38 3.66
C GLN A 42 -4.64 -13.54 2.19
N ILE A 43 -5.20 -12.50 1.57
CA ILE A 43 -5.60 -12.49 0.15
C ILE A 43 -4.38 -12.71 -0.75
N ALA A 44 -3.31 -11.94 -0.56
CA ALA A 44 -2.09 -11.98 -1.36
C ALA A 44 -1.44 -13.38 -1.39
N ARG A 45 -1.45 -14.08 -0.25
CA ARG A 45 -0.96 -15.47 -0.17
C ARG A 45 -1.86 -16.49 -0.85
N MET A 46 -3.16 -16.23 -0.88
CA MET A 46 -4.12 -17.14 -1.50
C MET A 46 -4.13 -17.03 -3.03
N LEU A 47 -3.82 -15.87 -3.59
CA LEU A 47 -3.84 -15.63 -5.04
C LEU A 47 -2.97 -16.63 -5.85
N PRO A 48 -1.68 -16.86 -5.52
CA PRO A 48 -0.89 -17.88 -6.20
C PRO A 48 -1.46 -19.30 -6.03
N TYR A 49 -2.01 -19.61 -4.86
CA TYR A 49 -2.63 -20.92 -4.59
C TYR A 49 -3.90 -21.13 -5.42
N GLN A 50 -4.62 -20.05 -5.74
CA GLN A 50 -5.81 -20.04 -6.59
C GLN A 50 -5.49 -19.87 -8.08
N GLY A 51 -4.22 -19.96 -8.48
CA GLY A 51 -3.81 -19.87 -9.89
C GLY A 51 -3.72 -18.45 -10.44
N VAL A 52 -3.66 -17.42 -9.59
CA VAL A 52 -3.49 -16.01 -9.96
C VAL A 52 -2.15 -15.47 -9.44
N PRO A 53 -0.99 -15.97 -9.93
CA PRO A 53 0.30 -15.47 -9.49
C PRO A 53 0.63 -14.11 -10.12
N ASN A 54 1.52 -13.34 -9.47
CA ASN A 54 2.13 -12.12 -10.02
C ASN A 54 1.17 -10.98 -10.41
N ILE A 55 -0.04 -10.96 -9.85
CA ILE A 55 -0.97 -9.85 -10.06
C ILE A 55 -0.58 -8.63 -9.22
N ARG A 56 -0.71 -7.42 -9.78
CA ARG A 56 -0.45 -6.19 -9.02
C ARG A 56 -1.54 -5.97 -7.97
N LEU A 57 -1.12 -5.70 -6.74
CA LEU A 57 -2.02 -5.29 -5.66
C LEU A 57 -2.02 -3.77 -5.52
N LEU A 58 -3.20 -3.18 -5.47
CA LEU A 58 -3.43 -1.76 -5.21
C LEU A 58 -4.14 -1.60 -3.87
N GLY A 59 -3.76 -0.59 -3.10
CA GLY A 59 -4.24 -0.43 -1.74
C GLY A 59 -4.50 1.00 -1.29
N THR A 60 -4.96 1.12 -0.05
CA THR A 60 -5.22 2.39 0.63
C THR A 60 -4.01 2.83 1.45
N ASN A 61 -4.04 4.05 1.99
CA ASN A 61 -3.00 4.56 2.88
C ASN A 61 -2.77 3.70 4.13
N VAL A 62 -3.75 2.89 4.55
CA VAL A 62 -3.63 1.94 5.68
C VAL A 62 -2.52 0.90 5.46
N TRP A 63 -2.05 0.76 4.23
CA TRP A 63 -0.94 -0.12 3.84
C TRP A 63 0.44 0.42 4.22
N ASN A 64 0.54 1.72 4.53
CA ASN A 64 1.78 2.38 4.92
C ASN A 64 2.20 1.97 6.35
N SER A 65 2.56 0.71 6.51
CA SER A 65 2.90 0.10 7.79
C SER A 65 3.81 -1.09 7.58
N SER A 66 4.76 -1.29 8.49
CA SER A 66 5.61 -2.49 8.53
C SER A 66 4.80 -3.79 8.68
N ASP A 67 3.55 -3.70 9.15
CA ASP A 67 2.61 -4.81 9.18
C ASP A 67 2.31 -5.40 7.80
N LEU A 68 2.30 -4.58 6.74
CA LEU A 68 2.01 -5.06 5.39
C LEU A 68 3.11 -6.02 4.92
N ILE A 69 4.37 -5.59 5.02
CA ILE A 69 5.54 -6.42 4.67
C ILE A 69 5.59 -7.66 5.55
N ARG A 70 5.44 -7.51 6.87
CA ARG A 70 5.52 -8.63 7.82
C ARG A 70 4.46 -9.71 7.52
N ARG A 71 3.27 -9.31 7.08
CA ARG A 71 2.16 -10.24 6.82
C ARG A 71 2.15 -10.74 5.40
N GLY A 72 2.46 -9.91 4.41
CA GLY A 72 2.42 -10.27 2.99
C GLY A 72 3.73 -10.88 2.47
N GLU A 73 4.85 -10.61 3.12
CA GLU A 73 6.19 -11.04 2.69
C GLU A 73 6.39 -10.79 1.19
N LYS A 74 6.86 -11.80 0.44
CA LYS A 74 7.08 -11.69 -1.01
C LYS A 74 5.80 -11.54 -1.84
N THR A 75 4.62 -11.81 -1.27
CA THR A 75 3.34 -11.77 -2.02
C THR A 75 2.79 -10.35 -2.19
N VAL A 76 3.32 -9.39 -1.43
CA VAL A 76 2.98 -7.96 -1.56
C VAL A 76 4.10 -7.17 -2.25
N GLU A 77 5.13 -7.85 -2.75
CA GLU A 77 6.18 -7.20 -3.54
C GLU A 77 5.56 -6.48 -4.73
N LYS A 78 6.03 -5.25 -5.01
CA LYS A 78 5.48 -4.35 -6.05
C LYS A 78 4.02 -3.91 -5.84
N ALA A 79 3.42 -4.19 -4.68
CA ALA A 79 2.12 -3.61 -4.34
C ALA A 79 2.22 -2.08 -4.31
N ILE A 80 1.21 -1.38 -4.84
CA ILE A 80 1.17 0.08 -4.88
C ILE A 80 0.05 0.60 -3.97
N PHE A 81 0.34 1.64 -3.20
CA PHE A 81 -0.66 2.36 -2.42
C PHE A 81 -0.31 3.86 -2.36
N ILE A 82 -1.29 4.68 -2.01
CA ILE A 82 -1.13 6.14 -1.92
C ILE A 82 -1.21 6.56 -0.46
N ASP A 83 -0.27 7.38 -0.01
CA ASP A 83 -0.33 8.02 1.30
C ASP A 83 0.44 9.37 1.29
N THR A 84 0.44 10.08 2.40
CA THR A 84 1.36 11.18 2.65
C THR A 84 2.75 10.64 3.00
N ASN A 85 3.82 11.20 2.41
CA ASN A 85 5.19 10.85 2.76
C ASN A 85 5.68 11.49 4.06
N LEU A 86 4.77 11.96 4.91
CA LEU A 86 5.08 12.88 6.01
C LEU A 86 6.17 12.35 6.94
N VAL A 87 5.99 11.13 7.45
CA VAL A 87 6.90 10.54 8.43
C VAL A 87 8.27 10.20 7.86
N ASN A 88 8.42 10.14 6.54
CA ASN A 88 9.68 9.90 5.85
C ASN A 88 10.23 11.17 5.18
N ASP A 89 9.57 12.31 5.34
CA ASP A 89 9.98 13.58 4.75
C ASP A 89 11.03 14.26 5.64
N ASP A 90 12.22 14.49 5.10
CA ASP A 90 13.30 15.18 5.80
C ASP A 90 12.91 16.61 6.19
N SER A 91 12.08 17.30 5.41
CA SER A 91 11.59 18.64 5.75
C SER A 91 10.69 18.61 6.99
N PHE A 92 9.88 17.57 7.14
CA PHE A 92 9.05 17.33 8.32
C PHE A 92 9.92 17.04 9.55
N LYS A 93 10.86 16.08 9.45
CA LYS A 93 11.77 15.71 10.54
C LYS A 93 12.65 16.89 11.00
N ASN A 94 12.99 17.78 10.09
CA ASN A 94 13.78 18.98 10.39
C ASN A 94 12.94 20.19 10.83
N SER A 95 11.61 20.09 10.74
CA SER A 95 10.69 21.18 11.08
C SER A 95 10.82 21.60 12.54
N ARG A 96 10.45 22.85 12.82
CA ARG A 96 10.39 23.36 14.18
C ARG A 96 9.41 22.57 15.04
N PHE A 97 8.25 22.22 14.47
CA PHE A 97 7.23 21.42 15.13
C PHE A 97 7.80 20.08 15.61
N PHE A 98 8.48 19.34 14.74
CA PHE A 98 9.03 18.03 15.07
C PHE A 98 9.98 18.11 16.28
N LYS A 99 10.92 19.06 16.23
CA LYS A 99 11.91 19.27 17.30
C LYS A 99 11.28 19.70 18.61
N GLU A 100 10.29 20.58 18.57
CA GLU A 100 9.56 21.04 19.77
C GLU A 100 8.70 19.92 20.36
N PHE A 101 8.01 19.15 19.53
CA PHE A 101 7.20 18.01 19.95
C PHE A 101 8.06 16.97 20.66
N GLN A 102 9.17 16.54 20.03
CA GLN A 102 10.08 15.56 20.61
C GLN A 102 10.69 16.04 21.94
N LYS A 103 11.02 17.33 22.06
CA LYS A 103 11.51 17.91 23.30
C LYS A 103 10.48 17.87 24.43
N VAL A 104 9.20 18.05 24.12
CA VAL A 104 8.11 18.13 25.12
C VAL A 104 7.61 16.74 25.53
N PHE A 105 7.43 15.84 24.56
CA PHE A 105 6.79 14.54 24.76
C PHE A 105 7.77 13.36 24.84
N GLY A 106 9.02 13.54 24.39
CA GLY A 106 10.04 12.48 24.40
C GLY A 106 9.87 11.43 23.30
N GLU A 107 8.95 11.62 22.36
CA GLU A 107 8.70 10.73 21.22
C GLU A 107 8.55 11.52 19.91
N GLU A 108 8.68 10.84 18.77
CA GLU A 108 8.52 11.47 17.45
C GLU A 108 7.04 11.66 17.13
N PRO A 109 6.62 12.83 16.60
CA PRO A 109 5.24 13.04 16.20
C PRO A 109 4.88 12.21 14.96
N GLY A 110 3.70 11.59 14.99
CA GLY A 110 3.11 10.93 13.84
C GLY A 110 2.23 11.88 13.01
N LEU A 111 1.44 11.26 12.13
CA LEU A 111 0.52 11.96 11.24
C LEU A 111 -0.58 12.72 12.01
N PHE A 112 -1.11 12.13 13.09
CA PHE A 112 -2.22 12.73 13.84
C PHE A 112 -1.77 13.94 14.66
N GLU A 113 -0.60 13.85 15.28
CA GLU A 113 0.01 14.95 16.04
C GLU A 113 0.30 16.13 15.12
N ALA A 114 0.85 15.86 13.93
CA ALA A 114 1.10 16.88 12.92
C ALA A 114 -0.21 17.56 12.45
N GLN A 115 -1.25 16.78 12.16
CA GLN A 115 -2.55 17.32 11.75
C GLN A 115 -3.20 18.16 12.85
N GLY A 116 -3.15 17.72 14.11
CA GLY A 116 -3.66 18.48 15.24
C GLY A 116 -2.95 19.83 15.38
N TYR A 117 -1.63 19.83 15.24
CA TYR A 117 -0.83 21.07 15.25
C TYR A 117 -1.18 21.99 14.09
N GLU A 118 -1.29 21.47 12.86
CA GLU A 118 -1.66 22.25 11.67
C GLU A 118 -3.01 22.94 11.83
N VAL A 119 -4.02 22.21 12.32
CA VAL A 119 -5.36 22.79 12.59
C VAL A 119 -5.26 23.91 13.63
N GLY A 120 -4.49 23.70 14.70
CA GLY A 120 -4.27 24.73 15.73
C GLY A 120 -3.61 25.99 15.17
N VAL A 121 -2.55 25.85 14.37
CA VAL A 121 -1.86 26.98 13.73
C VAL A 121 -2.79 27.70 12.74
N LEU A 122 -3.53 26.95 11.93
CA LEU A 122 -4.48 27.51 10.95
C LEU A 122 -5.57 28.34 11.65
N LEU A 123 -6.25 27.77 12.64
CA LEU A 123 -7.31 28.47 13.36
C LEU A 123 -6.78 29.69 14.11
N ARG A 124 -5.62 29.57 14.77
CA ARG A 124 -4.96 30.70 15.44
C ARG A 124 -4.67 31.82 14.46
N ARG A 125 -4.18 31.50 13.25
CA ARG A 125 -3.89 32.49 12.21
C ARG A 125 -5.17 33.20 11.77
N LEU A 126 -6.22 32.47 11.39
CA LEU A 126 -7.49 33.07 10.97
C LEU A 126 -8.08 34.00 12.04
N ILE A 127 -8.04 33.57 13.31
CA ILE A 127 -8.50 34.40 14.43
C ILE A 127 -7.58 35.62 14.59
N SER A 128 -6.26 35.47 14.50
CA SER A 128 -5.33 36.61 14.60
C SER A 128 -5.52 37.61 13.46
N ASP A 129 -5.87 37.12 12.26
CA ASP A 129 -6.13 37.92 11.05
C ASP A 129 -7.49 38.65 11.09
N GLY A 130 -8.29 38.45 12.15
CA GLY A 130 -9.48 39.25 12.44
C GLY A 130 -10.80 38.47 12.40
N GLU A 131 -10.78 37.16 12.13
CA GLU A 131 -12.02 36.38 12.14
C GLU A 131 -12.59 36.25 13.56
N ARG A 132 -13.89 36.54 13.69
CA ARG A 132 -14.60 36.58 14.99
C ARG A 132 -15.92 35.82 15.00
N SER A 133 -16.34 35.25 13.86
CA SER A 133 -17.62 34.56 13.75
C SER A 133 -17.46 33.18 13.12
N ARG A 134 -18.39 32.28 13.43
CA ARG A 134 -18.46 30.95 12.82
C ARG A 134 -18.58 31.04 11.29
N ALA A 135 -19.42 31.96 10.79
CA ALA A 135 -19.64 32.13 9.36
C ALA A 135 -18.38 32.64 8.64
N GLY A 136 -17.69 33.61 9.24
CA GLY A 136 -16.43 34.14 8.71
C GLY A 136 -15.32 33.10 8.70
N LEU A 137 -15.13 32.35 9.79
CA LEU A 137 -14.17 31.24 9.82
C LEU A 137 -14.47 30.18 8.74
N ALA A 138 -15.73 29.81 8.55
CA ALA A 138 -16.11 28.84 7.51
C ALA A 138 -15.80 29.36 6.10
N ALA A 139 -16.03 30.65 5.84
CA ALA A 139 -15.69 31.28 4.57
C ALA A 139 -14.17 31.34 4.36
N ALA A 140 -13.40 31.74 5.37
CA ALA A 140 -11.95 31.80 5.29
C ALA A 140 -11.31 30.41 5.07
N LEU A 141 -11.86 29.36 5.70
CA LEU A 141 -11.43 27.99 5.45
C LEU A 141 -11.77 27.51 4.03
N ALA A 142 -12.92 27.91 3.48
CA ALA A 142 -13.31 27.60 2.10
C ALA A 142 -12.35 28.24 1.07
N GLU A 143 -11.82 29.43 1.39
CA GLU A 143 -10.87 30.16 0.56
C GLU A 143 -9.39 29.90 0.89
N LEU A 144 -9.10 28.84 1.67
CA LEU A 144 -7.73 28.49 2.00
C LEU A 144 -6.92 28.16 0.73
N ARG A 145 -5.83 28.91 0.49
CA ARG A 145 -4.91 28.70 -0.64
C ARG A 145 -3.47 28.66 -0.12
N GLN A 146 -2.71 27.65 -0.56
CA GLN A 146 -1.26 27.54 -0.34
C GLN A 146 -0.83 27.75 1.12
N PHE A 147 -1.66 27.31 2.08
CA PHE A 147 -1.32 27.39 3.49
C PHE A 147 -0.15 26.44 3.77
N GLN A 148 0.94 26.98 4.29
CA GLN A 148 2.14 26.20 4.60
C GLN A 148 1.91 25.40 5.88
N GLY A 149 1.48 24.16 5.70
CA GLY A 149 1.39 23.16 6.76
C GLY A 149 2.74 22.55 7.08
N VAL A 150 2.75 21.76 8.14
CA VAL A 150 3.88 20.92 8.54
C VAL A 150 4.07 19.75 7.57
N SER A 151 2.99 19.33 6.91
CA SER A 151 2.93 18.29 5.88
C SER A 151 3.04 18.81 4.45
N GLY A 152 3.36 20.10 4.29
CA GLY A 152 3.47 20.77 2.99
C GLY A 152 2.31 21.73 2.73
N PRO A 153 2.25 22.31 1.51
CA PRO A 153 1.23 23.29 1.15
C PRO A 153 -0.15 22.64 1.02
N MET A 154 -1.15 23.25 1.66
CA MET A 154 -2.54 22.81 1.65
C MET A 154 -3.46 23.84 1.00
N THR A 155 -4.44 23.38 0.24
CA THR A 155 -5.42 24.23 -0.45
C THR A 155 -6.80 23.61 -0.36
N MET A 156 -7.82 24.41 -0.04
CA MET A 156 -9.21 23.98 -0.13
C MET A 156 -9.70 24.06 -1.58
N ASN A 157 -10.29 22.99 -2.10
CA ASN A 157 -10.92 23.02 -3.43
C ASN A 157 -12.38 23.50 -3.36
N SER A 158 -13.03 23.65 -4.52
CA SER A 158 -14.43 24.08 -4.62
C SER A 158 -15.43 23.10 -4.01
N GLN A 159 -15.05 21.83 -3.82
CA GLN A 159 -15.85 20.80 -3.17
C GLN A 159 -15.65 20.75 -1.66
N LYS A 160 -14.88 21.69 -1.09
CA LYS A 160 -14.50 21.75 0.34
C LYS A 160 -13.66 20.56 0.78
N GLU A 161 -12.84 20.05 -0.13
CA GLU A 161 -11.83 19.04 0.16
C GLU A 161 -10.46 19.70 0.30
N LEU A 162 -9.71 19.26 1.30
CA LEU A 162 -8.37 19.74 1.54
C LEU A 162 -7.38 18.98 0.64
N LEU A 163 -6.86 19.66 -0.37
CA LEU A 163 -5.82 19.16 -1.24
C LEU A 163 -4.45 19.33 -0.57
N ARG A 164 -3.69 18.24 -0.57
CA ARG A 164 -2.31 18.17 -0.05
C ARG A 164 -1.48 17.21 -0.91
N PRO A 165 -0.14 17.28 -0.85
CA PRO A 165 0.72 16.37 -1.58
C PRO A 165 0.45 14.91 -1.18
N LEU A 166 0.28 14.06 -2.19
CA LEU A 166 0.16 12.61 -2.04
C LEU A 166 1.31 11.94 -2.81
N THR A 167 1.82 10.86 -2.23
CA THR A 167 2.92 10.09 -2.79
C THR A 167 2.43 8.67 -3.03
N ALA A 168 2.71 8.15 -4.22
CA ALA A 168 2.57 6.73 -4.49
C ALA A 168 3.76 6.00 -3.86
N PHE A 169 3.49 4.88 -3.20
CA PHE A 169 4.46 4.00 -2.60
C PHE A 169 4.42 2.63 -3.24
N SER A 170 5.55 1.94 -3.22
CA SER A 170 5.69 0.56 -3.64
C SER A 170 6.43 -0.24 -2.59
N ILE A 171 6.24 -1.55 -2.59
CA ILE A 171 7.13 -2.47 -1.87
C ILE A 171 8.24 -2.91 -2.81
N SER A 172 9.49 -2.71 -2.40
CA SER A 172 10.68 -3.14 -3.11
C SER A 172 11.68 -3.74 -2.12
N GLN A 173 12.12 -4.97 -2.37
CA GLN A 173 13.07 -5.70 -1.52
C GLN A 173 12.63 -5.79 -0.06
N GLY A 174 11.31 -5.88 0.18
CA GLY A 174 10.75 -5.93 1.53
C GLY A 174 10.73 -4.58 2.26
N GLU A 175 10.90 -3.46 1.56
CA GLU A 175 10.79 -2.12 2.14
C GLU A 175 9.72 -1.28 1.41
N ILE A 176 9.07 -0.37 2.14
CA ILE A 176 8.18 0.62 1.55
C ILE A 176 9.05 1.76 1.02
N VAL A 177 8.99 1.99 -0.29
CA VAL A 177 9.72 3.04 -0.98
C VAL A 177 8.77 3.91 -1.79
N ALA A 178 9.15 5.15 -2.07
CA ALA A 178 8.39 5.99 -3.00
C ALA A 178 8.36 5.32 -4.39
N TRP A 179 7.17 5.18 -4.96
CA TRP A 179 7.01 4.60 -6.29
C TRP A 179 7.52 5.56 -7.35
N THR A 180 8.31 5.03 -8.28
CA THR A 180 8.72 5.73 -9.50
C THR A 180 8.60 4.78 -10.68
N PRO A 181 8.40 5.29 -11.91
CA PRO A 181 8.37 4.43 -13.11
C PRO A 181 9.63 3.58 -13.29
N ALA A 182 10.78 4.02 -12.75
CA ALA A 182 12.04 3.26 -12.81
C ALA A 182 11.96 1.93 -12.06
N LEU A 183 11.16 1.83 -10.99
CA LEU A 183 10.95 0.57 -10.27
C LEU A 183 10.26 -0.51 -11.13
N GLU A 184 9.55 -0.10 -12.19
CA GLU A 184 8.93 -1.04 -13.14
C GLU A 184 9.91 -1.53 -14.22
N ALA A 185 11.01 -0.81 -14.45
CA ALA A 185 12.00 -1.15 -15.47
C ALA A 185 12.90 -2.33 -15.08
N GLU A 186 12.90 -2.73 -13.81
CA GLU A 186 13.55 -3.95 -13.33
C GLU A 186 12.73 -5.19 -13.75
N LYS A 187 12.93 -5.63 -15.00
CA LYS A 187 12.37 -6.88 -15.52
C LYS A 187 12.91 -8.08 -14.73
N PRO A 188 12.08 -9.08 -14.41
CA PRO A 188 12.56 -10.40 -14.04
C PRO A 188 13.21 -11.06 -15.25
N THR A 189 14.49 -11.42 -15.14
CA THR A 189 15.13 -12.38 -16.04
C THR A 189 14.55 -13.77 -15.76
N SER A 190 13.47 -14.13 -16.44
CA SER A 190 13.08 -15.54 -16.59
C SER A 190 12.72 -15.82 -18.05
N ALA A 191 13.76 -16.11 -18.83
CA ALA A 191 13.57 -16.83 -20.08
C ALA A 191 12.99 -18.23 -19.76
N PRO A 192 12.04 -18.76 -20.53
CA PRO A 192 11.66 -20.17 -20.42
C PRO A 192 12.88 -21.04 -20.76
N PRO A 193 13.08 -22.20 -20.11
CA PRO A 193 14.06 -23.17 -20.58
C PRO A 193 13.59 -23.69 -21.94
N GLY A 194 14.17 -23.13 -23.01
CA GLY A 194 13.98 -23.57 -24.38
C GLY A 194 14.34 -25.04 -24.51
N GLY A 195 13.41 -25.82 -25.05
CA GLY A 195 13.46 -27.27 -25.13
C GLY A 195 14.74 -27.79 -25.77
N ALA A 196 15.24 -28.88 -25.19
CA ALA A 196 16.31 -29.69 -25.75
C ALA A 196 15.99 -30.08 -27.20
N LYS A 197 16.76 -29.53 -28.17
CA LYS A 197 16.82 -30.08 -29.51
C LYS A 197 17.42 -31.48 -29.42
N LYS A 198 16.60 -32.52 -29.63
CA LYS A 198 17.08 -33.86 -29.94
C LYS A 198 17.83 -33.80 -31.27
N SER A 199 19.15 -33.78 -31.20
CA SER A 199 20.02 -34.04 -32.36
C SER A 199 19.78 -35.47 -32.81
N THR A 200 19.22 -35.60 -34.01
CA THR A 200 18.97 -36.89 -34.66
C THR A 200 20.26 -37.28 -35.37
N ARG A 201 20.92 -38.32 -34.87
CA ARG A 201 22.06 -38.97 -35.52
C ARG A 201 21.55 -39.69 -36.77
N LYS A 202 21.95 -39.26 -37.96
CA LYS A 202 21.84 -40.06 -39.18
C LYS A 202 23.23 -40.53 -39.60
N GLN A 203 23.23 -41.80 -40.00
CA GLN A 203 24.34 -42.63 -40.48
C GLN A 203 25.02 -42.02 -41.70
#